data_AF-A0A1A8GZ30-F1
#
_entry.id   AF-A0A1A8GZ30-F1
#
_cell.length_a   1.000
_cell.length_b   1.000
_cell.length_c   1.000
_cell.angle_alpha   90.00
_cell.angle_beta   90.00
_cell.angle_gamma   90.00
#
_symmetry.space_group_name_H-M   'P 1'
#
loop_
_entity.id
_entity.type
_entity.pdbx_description
1 polymer ?
#
loop_
_entity_poly.entity_id
_entity_poly.type
_entity_poly.pdbx_seq_one_letter_code
_entity_poly.pdbx_strand_id
1 'polypeptide(L)'
;MTEVEELRPVPRERAILESFFTQVGLLSFDRAKDYVEKERDASKSTGAIWGSLLAALAHLAAAEKVYHSLTFLGQKIGGQSFFSRKDSIRTIYTSLYNELRKVVTMGRHSQPSSSSSSSLSYLEDLLSHLSEQLCHFTQARMEMADVYEKLHLLGSQKSINSEELVATLESVLHKYSSKFHHPILGRVEEVFQTEVDVVTQMVRCQAQVSEWRFLPALLSLHSSHSKLTAWAQLFQRQKETRKHLFGGQSQKAVQPPHLYVWLQRFHAVLLAKFSFYFHEALSRQTTPADMRTLTARTTPDYYGKISGFIRRHDASNVSLVFDNRGSESFQGHGYHHPQSYREAPKGVEQFPAVVSLPSGERPLTHWPNVIMMMSDRAAELNTLDKVVQFYDDKVQSTYYLSRPEPHFTLVVIFDGRKSEKDQHITAFLQEISSSLRNSKPFSILKPGSKG
;
A
#
# COMPACT_ATOMS: atom_id res chain seq x y z
N MET A 1 -0.35 -52.05 19.60
CA MET A 1 -1.05 -52.11 18.30
C MET A 1 -1.11 -50.69 17.77
N THR A 2 -0.18 -50.36 16.89
CA THR A 2 -0.11 -49.12 16.14
C THR A 2 -1.02 -49.27 14.92
N GLU A 3 -2.17 -48.61 14.94
CA GLU A 3 -2.99 -48.46 13.73
C GLU A 3 -2.25 -47.51 12.79
N VAL A 4 -1.74 -48.10 11.71
CA VAL A 4 -1.28 -47.37 10.53
C VAL A 4 -2.51 -46.72 9.93
N GLU A 5 -2.62 -45.41 10.08
CA GLU A 5 -3.58 -44.58 9.35
C GLU A 5 -3.24 -44.73 7.85
N GLU A 6 -3.88 -45.70 7.19
CA GLU A 6 -3.77 -45.90 5.75
C GLU A 6 -4.16 -44.59 5.06
N LEU A 7 -3.15 -43.90 4.51
CA LEU A 7 -3.30 -42.71 3.67
C LEU A 7 -4.17 -43.07 2.46
N ARG A 8 -5.49 -42.90 2.59
CA ARG A 8 -6.41 -42.99 1.46
C ARG A 8 -5.92 -41.99 0.39
N PRO A 9 -5.72 -42.41 -0.87
CA PRO A 9 -5.24 -41.52 -1.91
C PRO A 9 -6.22 -40.35 -2.06
N VAL A 10 -5.67 -39.12 -2.10
CA VAL A 10 -6.46 -37.91 -2.32
C VAL A 10 -7.22 -38.06 -3.64
N PRO A 11 -8.56 -37.86 -3.67
CA PRO A 11 -9.33 -37.91 -4.91
C PRO A 11 -8.72 -36.97 -5.96
N ARG A 12 -8.68 -37.42 -7.23
CA ARG A 12 -8.01 -36.69 -8.32
C ARG A 12 -8.53 -35.25 -8.43
N GLU A 13 -9.84 -35.06 -8.32
CA GLU A 13 -10.51 -33.77 -8.40
C GLU A 13 -10.05 -32.83 -7.28
N ARG A 14 -9.89 -33.35 -6.06
CA ARG A 14 -9.37 -32.58 -4.93
C ARG A 14 -7.91 -32.15 -5.17
N ALA A 15 -7.07 -33.04 -5.67
CA ALA A 15 -5.68 -32.72 -6.00
C ALA A 15 -5.57 -31.65 -7.11
N ILE A 16 -6.48 -31.67 -8.08
CA ILE A 16 -6.59 -30.63 -9.12
C ILE A 16 -6.93 -29.28 -8.50
N LEU A 17 -7.93 -29.23 -7.63
CA LEU A 17 -8.34 -27.99 -6.96
C LEU A 17 -7.21 -27.43 -6.08
N GLU A 18 -6.59 -28.26 -5.24
CA GLU A 18 -5.46 -27.85 -4.39
C GLU A 18 -4.29 -27.31 -5.21
N SER A 19 -3.99 -27.93 -6.35
CA SER A 19 -2.96 -27.47 -7.29
C SER A 19 -3.31 -26.14 -7.93
N PHE A 20 -4.57 -25.96 -8.35
CA PHE A 20 -5.04 -24.69 -8.92
C PHE A 20 -4.93 -23.55 -7.91
N PHE A 21 -5.49 -23.71 -6.71
CA PHE A 21 -5.46 -22.65 -5.69
C PHE A 21 -4.06 -22.38 -5.13
N THR A 22 -3.18 -23.39 -5.14
CA THR A 22 -1.76 -23.16 -4.88
C THR A 22 -1.15 -22.25 -5.94
N GLN A 23 -1.46 -22.43 -7.22
CA GLN A 23 -0.93 -21.55 -8.28
C GLN A 23 -1.52 -20.14 -8.21
N VAL A 24 -2.81 -19.99 -7.88
CA VAL A 24 -3.45 -18.69 -7.64
C VAL A 24 -2.82 -17.98 -6.44
N GLY A 25 -2.61 -18.67 -5.32
CA GLY A 25 -1.97 -18.10 -4.13
C GLY A 25 -0.50 -17.71 -4.35
N LEU A 26 0.17 -18.35 -5.30
CA LEU A 26 1.50 -17.93 -5.75
C LEU A 26 1.44 -16.83 -6.83
N LEU A 27 0.27 -16.31 -7.18
CA LEU A 27 0.07 -15.28 -8.22
C LEU A 27 0.51 -15.73 -9.62
N SER A 28 0.55 -17.04 -9.87
CA SER A 28 0.86 -17.66 -11.16
C SER A 28 -0.41 -17.82 -12.02
N PHE A 29 -1.11 -16.73 -12.30
CA PHE A 29 -2.45 -16.76 -12.90
C PHE A 29 -2.52 -17.41 -14.28
N ASP A 30 -1.57 -17.14 -15.17
CA ASP A 30 -1.55 -17.76 -16.50
C ASP A 30 -1.39 -19.29 -16.40
N ARG A 31 -0.49 -19.75 -15.51
CA ARG A 31 -0.29 -21.17 -15.26
C ARG A 31 -1.55 -21.82 -14.66
N ALA A 32 -2.18 -21.13 -13.70
CA ALA A 32 -3.40 -21.61 -13.05
C ALA A 32 -4.52 -21.80 -14.08
N LYS A 33 -4.69 -20.82 -14.97
CA LYS A 33 -5.65 -20.88 -16.07
C LYS A 33 -5.36 -22.03 -17.03
N ASP A 34 -4.14 -22.09 -17.57
CA ASP A 34 -3.74 -23.14 -18.52
C ASP A 34 -3.89 -24.54 -17.92
N TYR A 35 -3.66 -24.67 -16.61
CA TYR A 35 -3.80 -25.93 -15.87
C TYR A 35 -5.25 -26.42 -15.85
N VAL A 36 -6.21 -25.57 -15.45
CA VAL A 36 -7.62 -25.99 -15.39
C VAL A 36 -8.28 -26.10 -16.77
N GLU A 37 -7.83 -25.35 -17.77
CA GLU A 37 -8.31 -25.51 -19.15
C GLU A 37 -7.89 -26.88 -19.73
N LYS A 38 -6.66 -27.32 -19.47
CA LYS A 38 -6.19 -28.67 -19.85
C LYS A 38 -7.00 -29.77 -19.16
N GLU A 39 -7.22 -29.65 -17.85
CA GLU A 39 -8.04 -30.62 -17.11
C GLU A 39 -9.49 -30.65 -17.61
N ARG A 40 -10.06 -29.50 -17.96
CA ARG A 40 -11.41 -29.41 -18.54
C ARG A 40 -11.49 -30.13 -19.88
N ASP A 41 -10.50 -29.92 -20.75
CA ASP A 41 -10.48 -30.55 -22.09
C ASP A 41 -10.23 -32.06 -22.01
N ALA A 42 -9.50 -32.53 -20.99
CA ALA A 42 -9.28 -33.94 -20.69
C ALA A 42 -10.47 -34.63 -19.99
N SER A 43 -11.33 -33.87 -19.30
CA SER A 43 -12.41 -34.37 -18.44
C SER A 43 -13.79 -34.22 -19.06
N LYS A 44 -13.91 -34.28 -20.40
CA LYS A 44 -15.18 -34.09 -21.13
C LYS A 44 -16.30 -35.08 -20.74
N SER A 45 -15.96 -36.18 -20.08
CA SER A 45 -16.90 -37.19 -19.55
C SER A 45 -17.20 -37.05 -18.05
N THR A 46 -16.53 -36.15 -17.33
CA THR A 46 -16.73 -35.91 -15.90
C THR A 46 -17.89 -34.93 -15.71
N GLY A 47 -18.82 -35.22 -14.78
CA GLY A 47 -20.15 -34.61 -14.69
C GLY A 47 -20.25 -33.07 -14.84
N ALA A 48 -21.43 -32.60 -15.28
CA ALA A 48 -21.67 -31.21 -15.72
C ALA A 48 -21.26 -30.12 -14.70
N ILE A 49 -21.38 -30.40 -13.40
CA ILE A 49 -20.98 -29.49 -12.32
C ILE A 49 -19.46 -29.28 -12.26
N TRP A 50 -18.67 -30.33 -12.51
CA TRP A 50 -17.20 -30.27 -12.55
C TRP A 50 -16.72 -29.42 -13.72
N GLY A 51 -17.25 -29.65 -14.92
CA GLY A 51 -16.92 -28.85 -16.10
C GLY A 51 -17.27 -27.37 -15.93
N SER A 52 -18.41 -27.09 -15.30
CA SER A 52 -18.86 -25.72 -15.00
C SER A 52 -17.94 -25.02 -13.99
N LEU A 53 -17.50 -25.74 -12.95
CA LEU A 53 -16.51 -25.20 -12.00
C LEU A 53 -15.18 -24.92 -12.69
N LEU A 54 -14.62 -25.86 -13.46
CA LEU A 54 -13.33 -25.65 -14.13
C LEU A 54 -13.36 -24.43 -15.07
N ALA A 55 -14.48 -24.18 -15.75
CA ALA A 55 -14.68 -22.97 -16.54
C ALA A 55 -14.65 -21.70 -15.67
N ALA A 56 -15.36 -21.69 -14.54
CA ALA A 56 -15.34 -20.58 -13.60
C ALA A 56 -13.94 -20.35 -12.99
N LEU A 57 -13.17 -21.41 -12.71
CA LEU A 57 -11.80 -21.30 -12.21
C LEU A 57 -10.84 -20.70 -13.25
N ALA A 58 -10.99 -21.06 -14.53
CA ALA A 58 -10.22 -20.43 -15.62
C ALA A 58 -10.52 -18.92 -15.71
N HIS A 59 -11.80 -18.55 -15.56
CA HIS A 59 -12.24 -17.15 -15.51
C HIS A 59 -11.70 -16.42 -14.26
N LEU A 60 -11.74 -17.05 -13.09
CA LEU A 60 -11.15 -16.52 -11.85
C LEU A 60 -9.66 -16.19 -12.02
N ALA A 61 -8.87 -17.09 -12.60
CA ALA A 61 -7.45 -16.84 -12.85
C ALA A 61 -7.24 -15.64 -13.78
N ALA A 62 -8.05 -15.51 -14.83
CA ALA A 62 -8.00 -14.34 -15.72
C ALA A 62 -8.39 -13.03 -15.01
N ALA A 63 -9.43 -13.06 -14.17
CA ALA A 63 -9.88 -11.92 -13.38
C ALA A 63 -8.80 -11.45 -12.39
N GLU A 64 -8.21 -12.36 -11.63
CA GLU A 64 -7.14 -12.05 -10.67
C GLU A 64 -5.92 -11.44 -11.37
N LYS A 65 -5.57 -11.89 -12.58
CA LYS A 65 -4.49 -11.28 -13.38
C LYS A 65 -4.79 -9.83 -13.71
N VAL A 66 -6.02 -9.52 -14.15
CA VAL A 66 -6.43 -8.14 -14.45
C VAL A 66 -6.41 -7.30 -13.18
N TYR A 67 -6.92 -7.83 -12.06
CA TYR A 67 -6.92 -7.16 -10.77
C TYR A 67 -5.50 -6.79 -10.30
N HIS A 68 -4.58 -7.74 -10.22
CA HIS A 68 -3.21 -7.49 -9.73
C HIS A 68 -2.37 -6.65 -10.70
N SER A 69 -2.79 -6.53 -11.96
CA SER A 69 -2.19 -5.60 -12.92
C SER A 69 -2.63 -4.15 -12.71
N LEU A 70 -3.70 -3.90 -11.95
CA LEU A 70 -4.33 -2.59 -11.76
C LEU A 70 -4.68 -1.85 -13.06
N THR A 71 -4.81 -2.57 -14.18
CA THR A 71 -5.09 -1.98 -15.50
C THR A 71 -6.52 -1.44 -15.65
N PHE A 72 -7.39 -1.71 -14.68
CA PHE A 72 -8.75 -1.16 -14.61
C PHE A 72 -8.79 0.29 -14.12
N LEU A 73 -7.73 0.78 -13.46
CA LEU A 73 -7.70 2.12 -12.88
C LEU A 73 -7.75 3.23 -13.94
N GLY A 74 -8.59 4.24 -13.69
CA GLY A 74 -8.72 5.42 -14.54
C GLY A 74 -9.35 5.14 -15.91
N GLN A 75 -10.07 4.03 -16.07
CA GLN A 75 -11.02 3.86 -17.18
C GLN A 75 -12.21 4.80 -16.91
N LYS A 76 -12.35 5.86 -17.72
CA LYS A 76 -13.52 6.74 -17.61
C LYS A 76 -14.77 5.97 -18.04
N ILE A 77 -15.76 5.86 -17.16
CA ILE A 77 -17.12 5.48 -17.52
C ILE A 77 -17.61 6.51 -18.56
N GLY A 78 -17.79 6.08 -19.81
CA GLY A 78 -18.31 6.92 -20.91
C GLY A 78 -17.27 7.66 -21.77
N GLY A 79 -15.97 7.49 -21.53
CA GLY A 79 -14.93 8.05 -22.40
C GLY A 79 -14.48 7.03 -23.46
N GLN A 80 -14.71 7.32 -24.75
CA GLN A 80 -14.20 6.55 -25.89
C GLN A 80 -12.66 6.49 -25.85
N SER A 81 -12.11 5.53 -25.11
CA SER A 81 -10.75 5.09 -25.31
C SER A 81 -10.72 4.30 -26.61
N PHE A 82 -10.07 4.85 -27.65
CA PHE A 82 -9.96 4.28 -29.00
C PHE A 82 -9.37 2.85 -29.05
N PHE A 83 -9.04 2.23 -27.90
CA PHE A 83 -8.51 0.86 -27.77
C PHE A 83 -9.15 0.00 -26.66
N SER A 84 -10.31 0.35 -26.08
CA SER A 84 -10.82 -0.41 -24.91
C SER A 84 -12.34 -0.60 -24.87
N ARG A 85 -12.85 -1.58 -25.62
CA ARG A 85 -13.97 -2.42 -25.13
C ARG A 85 -13.42 -3.43 -24.11
N LYS A 86 -12.80 -2.95 -23.03
CA LYS A 86 -12.33 -3.83 -21.96
C LYS A 86 -13.38 -3.75 -20.86
N ASP A 87 -14.01 -4.88 -20.55
CA ASP A 87 -14.97 -4.98 -19.46
C ASP A 87 -14.38 -4.38 -18.18
N SER A 88 -15.19 -3.62 -17.45
CA SER A 88 -14.79 -3.11 -16.15
C SER A 88 -14.45 -4.27 -15.23
N ILE A 89 -13.54 -4.07 -14.27
CA ILE A 89 -13.20 -5.13 -13.30
C ILE A 89 -14.44 -5.63 -12.54
N ARG A 90 -15.41 -4.74 -12.30
CA ARG A 90 -16.72 -5.06 -11.72
C ARG A 90 -17.53 -6.00 -12.63
N THR A 91 -17.57 -5.74 -13.94
CA THR A 91 -18.26 -6.60 -14.90
C THR A 91 -17.66 -8.00 -14.93
N ILE A 92 -16.32 -8.09 -14.93
CA ILE A 92 -15.58 -9.36 -14.92
C ILE A 92 -15.96 -10.19 -13.68
N TYR A 93 -15.81 -9.62 -12.47
CA TYR A 93 -16.16 -10.33 -11.23
C TYR A 93 -17.66 -10.60 -11.09
N THR A 94 -18.53 -9.75 -11.64
CA THR A 94 -19.99 -10.01 -11.64
C THR A 94 -20.34 -11.21 -12.51
N SER A 95 -19.73 -11.33 -13.70
CA SER A 95 -19.93 -12.50 -14.56
C SER A 95 -19.44 -13.77 -13.87
N LEU A 96 -18.24 -13.73 -13.28
CA LEU A 96 -17.68 -14.84 -12.53
C LEU A 96 -18.56 -15.25 -11.33
N TYR A 97 -19.06 -14.28 -10.57
CA TYR A 97 -19.99 -14.53 -9.47
C TYR A 97 -21.24 -15.28 -9.96
N ASN A 98 -21.80 -14.88 -11.09
CA ASN A 98 -22.97 -15.54 -11.68
C ASN A 98 -22.67 -16.96 -12.16
N GLU A 99 -21.48 -17.21 -12.71
CA GLU A 99 -21.02 -18.56 -13.08
C GLU A 99 -20.88 -19.46 -11.85
N LEU A 100 -20.23 -18.98 -10.79
CA LEU A 100 -20.08 -19.71 -9.52
C LEU A 100 -21.43 -19.98 -8.86
N ARG A 101 -22.36 -19.01 -8.89
CA ARG A 101 -23.72 -19.19 -8.38
C ARG A 101 -24.48 -20.28 -9.13
N LYS A 102 -24.27 -20.45 -10.44
CA LYS A 102 -24.87 -21.56 -11.19
C LYS A 102 -24.35 -22.91 -10.68
N VAL A 103 -23.04 -23.02 -10.39
CA VAL A 103 -22.45 -24.25 -9.81
C VAL A 103 -23.07 -24.58 -8.45
N VAL A 104 -23.24 -23.58 -7.58
CA VAL A 104 -23.91 -23.75 -6.28
C VAL A 104 -25.35 -24.27 -6.47
N THR A 105 -26.10 -23.68 -7.40
CA THR A 105 -27.48 -24.09 -7.68
C THR A 105 -27.54 -25.51 -8.22
N MET A 106 -26.63 -25.91 -9.13
CA MET A 106 -26.55 -27.28 -9.66
C MET A 106 -26.33 -28.30 -8.54
N GLY A 107 -25.40 -28.05 -7.62
CA GLY A 107 -25.13 -28.97 -6.50
C GLY A 107 -26.30 -29.09 -5.52
N ARG A 108 -27.10 -28.02 -5.32
CA ARG A 108 -28.29 -28.06 -4.44
C ARG A 108 -29.47 -28.82 -5.05
N HIS A 109 -29.57 -28.92 -6.37
CA HIS A 109 -30.66 -29.63 -7.05
C HIS A 109 -30.38 -31.13 -7.24
N SER A 110 -29.15 -31.59 -6.96
CA SER A 110 -28.74 -33.00 -7.04
C SER A 110 -29.20 -33.88 -5.84
N GLN A 111 -30.22 -33.47 -5.06
CA GLN A 111 -30.69 -34.28 -3.93
C GLN A 111 -31.17 -35.68 -4.35
N PRO A 112 -31.00 -36.70 -3.47
CA PRO A 112 -30.67 -38.05 -3.88
C PRO A 112 -31.89 -38.82 -4.39
N SER A 113 -31.91 -39.12 -5.69
CA SER A 113 -32.68 -40.24 -6.23
C SER A 113 -31.99 -41.56 -5.89
N SER A 114 -32.00 -41.95 -4.60
CA SER A 114 -31.82 -43.31 -4.00
C SER A 114 -30.79 -44.30 -4.60
N SER A 115 -29.87 -43.89 -5.47
CA SER A 115 -29.03 -44.79 -6.26
C SER A 115 -27.65 -44.22 -6.65
N SER A 116 -27.30 -43.00 -6.24
CA SER A 116 -25.98 -42.42 -6.48
C SER A 116 -24.94 -42.98 -5.48
N SER A 117 -23.79 -43.40 -6.00
CA SER A 117 -22.65 -43.84 -5.17
C SER A 117 -22.23 -42.73 -4.20
N SER A 118 -22.03 -43.06 -2.92
CA SER A 118 -21.69 -42.14 -1.83
C SER A 118 -20.50 -41.20 -2.12
N SER A 119 -19.56 -41.63 -2.97
CA SER A 119 -18.39 -40.84 -3.40
C SER A 119 -18.73 -39.68 -4.35
N LEU A 120 -19.74 -39.83 -5.21
CA LEU A 120 -20.16 -38.78 -6.15
C LEU A 120 -20.92 -37.66 -5.42
N SER A 121 -21.77 -38.02 -4.45
CA SER A 121 -22.48 -37.04 -3.61
C SER A 121 -21.52 -36.14 -2.82
N TYR A 122 -20.47 -36.72 -2.23
CA TYR A 122 -19.47 -35.94 -1.48
C TYR A 122 -18.73 -34.93 -2.35
N LEU A 123 -18.40 -35.31 -3.60
CA LEU A 123 -17.74 -34.40 -4.52
C LEU A 123 -18.66 -33.23 -4.89
N GLU A 124 -19.92 -33.48 -5.23
CA GLU A 124 -20.87 -32.42 -5.58
C GLU A 124 -21.10 -31.42 -4.44
N ASP A 125 -21.21 -31.91 -3.20
CA ASP A 125 -21.29 -31.08 -2.00
C ASP A 125 -20.03 -30.21 -1.82
N LEU A 126 -18.84 -30.80 -2.01
CA LEU A 126 -17.57 -30.07 -1.96
C LEU A 126 -17.51 -28.96 -3.03
N LEU A 127 -17.86 -29.27 -4.28
CA LEU A 127 -17.82 -28.29 -5.38
C LEU A 127 -18.80 -27.16 -5.16
N SER A 128 -20.01 -27.46 -4.66
CA SER A 128 -21.01 -26.46 -4.31
C SER A 128 -20.53 -25.56 -3.17
N HIS A 129 -19.98 -26.16 -2.11
CA HIS A 129 -19.46 -25.45 -0.95
C HIS A 129 -18.28 -24.52 -1.31
N LEU A 130 -17.32 -25.00 -2.10
CA LEU A 130 -16.21 -24.18 -2.58
C LEU A 130 -16.71 -23.03 -3.45
N SER A 131 -17.68 -23.29 -4.33
CA SER A 131 -18.25 -22.25 -5.21
C SER A 131 -18.97 -21.14 -4.43
N GLU A 132 -19.64 -21.48 -3.33
CA GLU A 132 -20.27 -20.51 -2.43
C GLU A 132 -19.23 -19.62 -1.74
N GLN A 133 -18.12 -20.20 -1.26
CA GLN A 133 -17.02 -19.44 -0.69
C GLN A 133 -16.34 -18.54 -1.74
N LEU A 134 -16.14 -19.03 -2.97
CA LEU A 134 -15.61 -18.22 -4.06
C LEU A 134 -16.54 -17.06 -4.44
N CYS A 135 -17.86 -17.21 -4.30
CA CYS A 135 -18.78 -16.07 -4.45
C CYS A 135 -18.43 -14.95 -3.45
N HIS A 136 -18.18 -15.27 -2.19
CA HIS A 136 -17.74 -14.28 -1.20
C HIS A 136 -16.38 -13.67 -1.55
N PHE A 137 -15.44 -14.47 -2.03
CA PHE A 137 -14.14 -13.97 -2.50
C PHE A 137 -14.29 -12.96 -3.65
N THR A 138 -15.13 -13.25 -4.65
CA THR A 138 -15.36 -12.31 -5.78
C THR A 138 -15.98 -10.99 -5.31
N GLN A 139 -16.85 -11.02 -4.30
CA GLN A 139 -17.41 -9.81 -3.68
C GLN A 139 -16.33 -9.01 -2.95
N ALA A 140 -15.48 -9.68 -2.17
CA ALA A 140 -14.36 -9.07 -1.47
C ALA A 140 -13.39 -8.38 -2.45
N ARG A 141 -13.12 -9.02 -3.59
CA ARG A 141 -12.30 -8.45 -4.67
C ARG A 141 -12.91 -7.21 -5.30
N MET A 142 -14.21 -7.18 -5.54
CA MET A 142 -14.89 -5.98 -6.03
C MET A 142 -14.78 -4.82 -5.04
N GLU A 143 -14.99 -5.06 -3.75
CA GLU A 143 -14.82 -4.01 -2.73
C GLU A 143 -13.38 -3.50 -2.64
N MET A 144 -12.39 -4.38 -2.71
CA MET A 144 -11.00 -3.94 -2.76
C MET A 144 -10.64 -3.20 -4.06
N ALA A 145 -11.23 -3.57 -5.20
CA ALA A 145 -11.07 -2.81 -6.44
C ALA A 145 -11.62 -1.38 -6.27
N ASP A 146 -12.76 -1.22 -5.60
CA ASP A 146 -13.36 0.07 -5.29
C ASP A 146 -12.47 0.91 -4.35
N VAL A 147 -11.80 0.26 -3.39
CA VAL A 147 -10.78 0.91 -2.56
C VAL A 147 -9.62 1.41 -3.40
N TYR A 148 -9.06 0.61 -4.32
CA TYR A 148 -7.97 1.06 -5.19
C TYR A 148 -8.38 2.18 -6.14
N GLU A 149 -9.62 2.18 -6.63
CA GLU A 149 -10.17 3.31 -7.40
C GLU A 149 -10.25 4.58 -6.55
N LYS A 150 -10.76 4.48 -5.31
CA LYS A 150 -10.79 5.60 -4.35
C LYS A 150 -9.38 6.13 -4.09
N LEU A 151 -8.40 5.25 -3.82
CA LEU A 151 -7.01 5.64 -3.63
C LEU A 151 -6.47 6.38 -4.87
N HIS A 152 -6.70 5.84 -6.08
CA HIS A 152 -6.25 6.49 -7.31
C HIS A 152 -6.82 7.91 -7.47
N LEU A 153 -8.11 8.11 -7.18
CA LEU A 153 -8.76 9.41 -7.23
C LEU A 153 -8.20 10.39 -6.19
N LEU A 154 -7.83 9.89 -5.01
CA LEU A 154 -7.17 10.66 -3.96
C LEU A 154 -5.74 11.07 -4.34
N GLY A 155 -5.14 10.45 -5.36
CA GLY A 155 -3.80 10.80 -5.84
C GLY A 155 -3.67 12.22 -6.41
N SER A 156 -4.78 12.87 -6.77
CA SER A 156 -4.80 14.28 -7.22
C SER A 156 -5.21 15.25 -6.11
N GLN A 157 -5.62 14.76 -4.94
CA GLN A 157 -6.08 15.58 -3.83
C GLN A 157 -4.90 16.17 -3.06
N LYS A 158 -5.12 17.35 -2.48
CA LYS A 158 -4.11 18.05 -1.67
C LYS A 158 -4.02 17.50 -0.25
N SER A 159 -5.13 17.01 0.30
CA SER A 159 -5.22 16.38 1.60
C SER A 159 -5.97 15.05 1.50
N ILE A 160 -5.68 14.14 2.42
CA ILE A 160 -6.29 12.80 2.47
C ILE A 160 -6.73 12.51 3.89
N ASN A 161 -7.99 12.11 4.05
CA ASN A 161 -8.48 11.53 5.29
C ASN A 161 -8.03 10.06 5.38
N SER A 162 -6.86 9.84 5.96
CA SER A 162 -6.27 8.49 6.06
C SER A 162 -7.02 7.61 7.07
N GLU A 163 -7.64 8.18 8.10
CA GLU A 163 -8.42 7.43 9.10
C GLU A 163 -9.66 6.78 8.49
N GLU A 164 -10.39 7.51 7.64
CA GLU A 164 -11.56 6.96 6.93
C GLU A 164 -11.16 5.79 6.00
N LEU A 165 -9.99 5.90 5.35
CA LEU A 165 -9.46 4.83 4.51
C LEU A 165 -9.09 3.59 5.33
N VAL A 166 -8.45 3.76 6.50
CA VAL A 166 -8.16 2.65 7.41
C VAL A 166 -9.45 1.98 7.87
N ALA A 167 -10.45 2.73 8.30
CA ALA A 167 -11.74 2.19 8.73
C ALA A 167 -12.45 1.41 7.59
N THR A 168 -12.34 1.90 6.36
CA THR A 168 -12.87 1.20 5.17
C THR A 168 -12.17 -0.15 4.98
N LEU A 169 -10.84 -0.19 5.04
CA LEU A 169 -10.05 -1.41 4.87
C LEU A 169 -10.29 -2.43 6.00
N GLU A 170 -10.37 -1.97 7.25
CA GLU A 170 -10.68 -2.81 8.41
C GLU A 170 -12.08 -3.42 8.29
N SER A 171 -13.07 -2.65 7.81
CA SER A 171 -14.42 -3.15 7.54
C SER A 171 -14.43 -4.25 6.49
N VAL A 172 -13.69 -4.08 5.38
CA VAL A 172 -13.54 -5.12 4.35
C VAL A 172 -12.91 -6.39 4.94
N LEU A 173 -11.81 -6.24 5.69
CA LEU A 173 -11.14 -7.39 6.31
C LEU A 173 -12.07 -8.11 7.29
N HIS A 174 -12.75 -7.38 8.18
CA HIS A 174 -13.67 -7.94 9.15
C HIS A 174 -14.82 -8.69 8.48
N LYS A 175 -15.44 -8.10 7.45
CA LYS A 175 -16.57 -8.65 6.71
C LYS A 175 -16.27 -10.00 6.04
N TYR A 176 -15.04 -10.18 5.53
CA TYR A 176 -14.69 -11.33 4.68
C TYR A 176 -13.72 -12.33 5.32
N SER A 177 -13.04 -11.99 6.42
CA SER A 177 -12.04 -12.84 7.09
C SER A 177 -12.50 -14.28 7.36
N SER A 178 -13.79 -14.49 7.64
CA SER A 178 -14.36 -15.81 7.95
C SER A 178 -15.33 -16.33 6.87
N LYS A 179 -15.26 -15.84 5.63
CA LYS A 179 -16.24 -16.17 4.58
C LYS A 179 -15.74 -17.17 3.53
N PHE A 180 -14.44 -17.42 3.45
CA PHE A 180 -13.84 -18.38 2.50
C PHE A 180 -12.68 -19.17 3.14
N HIS A 181 -12.98 -19.90 4.22
CA HIS A 181 -12.03 -20.57 5.11
C HIS A 181 -11.83 -22.07 4.81
N HIS A 182 -12.34 -22.60 3.69
CA HIS A 182 -12.14 -24.01 3.37
C HIS A 182 -10.64 -24.29 3.15
N PRO A 183 -10.06 -25.40 3.67
CA PRO A 183 -8.62 -25.65 3.60
C PRO A 183 -8.01 -25.59 2.18
N ILE A 184 -8.76 -26.05 1.17
CA ILE A 184 -8.37 -25.95 -0.25
C ILE A 184 -8.20 -24.49 -0.72
N LEU A 185 -8.97 -23.55 -0.15
CA LEU A 185 -8.91 -22.11 -0.44
C LEU A 185 -7.91 -21.36 0.45
N GLY A 186 -7.26 -22.01 1.41
CA GLY A 186 -6.42 -21.32 2.41
C GLY A 186 -5.33 -20.42 1.81
N ARG A 187 -4.80 -20.76 0.63
CA ARG A 187 -3.82 -19.91 -0.08
C ARG A 187 -4.43 -18.66 -0.70
N VAL A 188 -5.68 -18.74 -1.16
CA VAL A 188 -6.42 -17.58 -1.67
C VAL A 188 -6.80 -16.67 -0.51
N GLU A 189 -7.23 -17.27 0.60
CA GLU A 189 -7.51 -16.56 1.85
C GLU A 189 -6.28 -15.80 2.36
N GLU A 190 -5.14 -16.47 2.46
CA GLU A 190 -3.87 -15.89 2.90
C GLU A 190 -3.44 -14.71 2.04
N VAL A 191 -3.53 -14.83 0.71
CA VAL A 191 -3.20 -13.72 -0.22
C VAL A 191 -4.12 -12.54 -0.01
N PHE A 192 -5.43 -12.76 0.09
CA PHE A 192 -6.39 -11.69 0.34
C PHE A 192 -6.10 -10.97 1.67
N GLN A 193 -5.97 -11.73 2.77
CA GLN A 193 -5.71 -11.15 4.08
C GLN A 193 -4.36 -10.40 4.12
N THR A 194 -3.33 -10.96 3.49
CA THR A 194 -2.00 -10.33 3.41
C THR A 194 -2.08 -9.01 2.63
N GLU A 195 -2.76 -8.99 1.50
CA GLU A 195 -2.93 -7.79 0.70
C GLU A 195 -3.66 -6.69 1.48
N VAL A 196 -4.85 -7.01 2.01
CA VAL A 196 -5.69 -6.03 2.72
C VAL A 196 -4.95 -5.51 3.95
N ASP A 197 -4.30 -6.38 4.73
CA ASP A 197 -3.57 -5.93 5.91
C ASP A 197 -2.36 -5.06 5.52
N VAL A 198 -1.56 -5.43 4.53
CA VAL A 198 -0.42 -4.61 4.09
C VAL A 198 -0.88 -3.21 3.69
N VAL A 199 -1.95 -3.09 2.90
CA VAL A 199 -2.50 -1.78 2.52
C VAL A 199 -2.99 -1.03 3.76
N THR A 200 -3.66 -1.71 4.68
CA THR A 200 -4.15 -1.13 5.95
C THR A 200 -2.99 -0.59 6.79
N GLN A 201 -1.93 -1.37 6.99
CA GLN A 201 -0.76 -0.94 7.76
C GLN A 201 -0.05 0.25 7.12
N MET A 202 0.03 0.32 5.79
CA MET A 202 0.65 1.46 5.10
C MET A 202 -0.17 2.75 5.23
N VAL A 203 -1.48 2.69 5.00
CA VAL A 203 -2.37 3.85 5.18
C VAL A 203 -2.40 4.27 6.65
N ARG A 204 -2.40 3.33 7.59
CA ARG A 204 -2.30 3.61 9.03
C ARG A 204 -0.98 4.27 9.39
N CYS A 205 0.14 3.75 8.88
CA CYS A 205 1.46 4.35 9.06
C CYS A 205 1.46 5.79 8.53
N GLN A 206 0.86 6.05 7.38
CA GLN A 206 0.75 7.38 6.80
C GLN A 206 0.01 8.36 7.74
N ALA A 207 -1.14 7.94 8.29
CA ALA A 207 -1.89 8.72 9.27
C ALA A 207 -1.08 8.98 10.55
N GLN A 208 -0.38 7.97 11.04
CA GLN A 208 0.44 8.09 12.25
C GLN A 208 1.65 9.02 12.04
N VAL A 209 2.26 9.02 10.85
CA VAL A 209 3.34 9.94 10.49
C VAL A 209 2.81 11.38 10.39
N SER A 210 1.62 11.60 9.81
CA SER A 210 1.04 12.95 9.72
C SER A 210 0.66 13.56 11.07
N GLU A 211 0.39 12.71 12.06
CA GLU A 211 0.17 13.10 13.47
C GLU A 211 1.45 13.02 14.33
N TRP A 212 2.61 12.81 13.70
CA TRP A 212 3.92 12.68 14.34
C TRP A 212 4.00 11.65 15.48
N ARG A 213 3.28 10.52 15.35
CA ARG A 213 3.25 9.41 16.31
C ARG A 213 4.35 8.38 16.02
N PHE A 214 5.52 8.56 16.64
CA PHE A 214 6.73 7.76 16.36
C PHE A 214 6.53 6.23 16.47
N LEU A 215 6.25 5.70 17.67
CA LEU A 215 6.19 4.24 17.88
C LEU A 215 5.06 3.57 17.08
N PRO A 216 3.82 4.09 17.06
CA PRO A 216 2.76 3.50 16.24
C PRO A 216 3.13 3.45 14.75
N ALA A 217 3.70 4.53 14.21
CA ALA A 217 4.16 4.57 12.82
C ALA A 217 5.26 3.53 12.55
N LEU A 218 6.23 3.40 13.46
CA LEU A 218 7.31 2.42 13.35
C LEU A 218 6.78 0.98 13.30
N LEU A 219 5.82 0.65 14.17
CA LEU A 219 5.21 -0.69 14.23
C LEU A 219 4.43 -1.01 12.96
N SER A 220 3.61 -0.06 12.47
CA SER A 220 2.86 -0.22 11.23
C SER A 220 3.81 -0.39 10.02
N LEU A 221 4.87 0.42 9.96
CA LEU A 221 5.88 0.34 8.90
C LEU A 221 6.59 -1.02 8.92
N HIS A 222 7.07 -1.47 10.08
CA HIS A 222 7.73 -2.76 10.25
C HIS A 222 6.82 -3.95 9.91
N SER A 223 5.55 -3.90 10.33
CA SER A 223 4.55 -4.93 10.01
C SER A 223 4.37 -5.08 8.50
N SER A 224 4.19 -3.96 7.79
CA SER A 224 4.05 -3.96 6.33
C SER A 224 5.33 -4.46 5.63
N HIS A 225 6.52 -4.09 6.13
CA HIS A 225 7.80 -4.55 5.60
C HIS A 225 7.96 -6.08 5.70
N SER A 226 7.67 -6.63 6.87
CA SER A 226 7.82 -8.06 7.16
C SER A 226 6.94 -8.89 6.22
N LYS A 227 5.68 -8.47 6.03
CA LYS A 227 4.72 -9.13 5.14
C LYS A 227 5.11 -8.99 3.66
N LEU A 228 5.56 -7.81 3.22
CA LEU A 228 6.05 -7.63 1.85
C LEU A 228 7.30 -8.46 1.54
N THR A 229 8.17 -8.65 2.52
CA THR A 229 9.37 -9.47 2.40
C THR A 229 9.02 -10.95 2.30
N ALA A 230 8.10 -11.44 3.14
CA ALA A 230 7.55 -12.79 3.03
C ALA A 230 6.88 -13.02 1.67
N TRP A 231 6.08 -12.05 1.20
CA TRP A 231 5.47 -12.09 -0.13
C TRP A 231 6.53 -12.10 -1.26
N ALA A 232 7.64 -11.39 -1.09
CA ALA A 232 8.76 -11.37 -2.04
C ALA A 232 9.37 -12.77 -2.25
N GLN A 233 9.52 -13.53 -1.16
CA GLN A 233 10.13 -14.87 -1.18
C GLN A 233 9.30 -15.85 -2.03
N LEU A 234 7.97 -15.66 -2.12
CA LEU A 234 7.12 -16.46 -2.99
C LEU A 234 7.51 -16.32 -4.48
N PHE A 235 7.84 -15.11 -4.93
CA PHE A 235 8.29 -14.87 -6.30
C PHE A 235 9.68 -15.44 -6.57
N GLN A 236 10.57 -15.39 -5.57
CA GLN A 236 11.92 -15.97 -5.68
C GLN A 236 11.85 -17.50 -5.83
N ARG A 237 11.02 -18.17 -5.03
CA ARG A 237 10.82 -19.62 -5.10
C ARG A 237 10.32 -20.07 -6.48
N GLN A 238 9.40 -19.32 -7.10
CA GLN A 238 8.93 -19.58 -8.46
C GLN A 238 10.06 -19.49 -9.51
N LYS A 239 10.97 -18.54 -9.34
CA LYS A 239 12.12 -18.36 -10.25
C LYS A 239 13.09 -19.54 -10.15
N GLU A 240 13.33 -20.05 -8.94
CA GLU A 240 14.21 -21.20 -8.71
C GLU A 240 13.63 -22.51 -9.23
N THR A 241 12.34 -22.79 -8.99
CA THR A 241 11.70 -24.00 -9.54
C THR A 241 11.80 -24.07 -11.07
N ARG A 242 11.75 -22.93 -11.78
CA ARG A 242 11.91 -22.89 -13.24
C ARG A 242 13.34 -23.18 -13.71
N LYS A 243 14.37 -22.79 -12.95
CA LYS A 243 15.78 -23.02 -13.33
C LYS A 243 16.15 -24.50 -13.38
N HIS A 244 15.52 -25.34 -12.56
CA HIS A 244 15.84 -26.77 -12.46
C HIS A 244 15.08 -27.66 -13.45
N LEU A 245 13.99 -27.17 -14.07
CA LEU A 245 13.14 -27.97 -14.96
C LEU A 245 13.46 -27.81 -16.45
N PHE A 246 14.13 -26.72 -16.85
CA PHE A 246 14.45 -26.46 -18.25
C PHE A 246 15.89 -25.99 -18.37
N GLY A 247 16.77 -26.91 -18.78
CA GLY A 247 18.18 -26.63 -19.01
C GLY A 247 18.38 -25.42 -19.93
N GLY A 248 18.97 -24.36 -19.38
CA GLY A 248 19.83 -23.44 -20.13
C GLY A 248 19.20 -22.37 -21.04
N GLN A 249 17.89 -22.16 -21.09
CA GLN A 249 17.33 -20.99 -21.78
C GLN A 249 16.82 -19.93 -20.81
N SER A 250 17.48 -18.76 -20.84
CA SER A 250 17.10 -17.56 -20.09
C SER A 250 15.72 -17.04 -20.53
N GLN A 251 14.65 -17.62 -19.99
CA GLN A 251 13.32 -17.02 -20.11
C GLN A 251 13.28 -15.71 -19.32
N LYS A 252 12.66 -14.67 -19.92
CA LYS A 252 12.44 -13.37 -19.27
C LYS A 252 11.89 -13.59 -17.86
N ALA A 253 12.58 -13.05 -16.86
CA ALA A 253 12.16 -13.16 -15.47
C ALA A 253 10.68 -12.74 -15.35
N VAL A 254 9.85 -13.59 -14.73
CA VAL A 254 8.46 -13.24 -14.43
C VAL A 254 8.51 -12.00 -13.56
N GLN A 255 8.05 -10.88 -14.12
CA GLN A 255 7.96 -9.64 -13.38
C GLN A 255 6.87 -9.80 -12.32
N PRO A 256 7.11 -9.35 -11.08
CA PRO A 256 6.08 -9.36 -10.06
C PRO A 256 4.87 -8.53 -10.52
N PRO A 257 3.64 -8.85 -10.05
CA PRO A 257 2.46 -8.09 -10.41
C PRO A 257 2.59 -6.61 -10.04
N HIS A 258 1.96 -5.73 -10.84
CA HIS A 258 2.09 -4.27 -10.66
C HIS A 258 1.61 -3.81 -9.28
N LEU A 259 0.55 -4.42 -8.73
CA LEU A 259 0.09 -4.15 -7.37
C LEU A 259 1.22 -4.34 -6.34
N TYR A 260 1.96 -5.45 -6.41
CA TYR A 260 3.07 -5.72 -5.51
C TYR A 260 4.19 -4.67 -5.66
N VAL A 261 4.55 -4.33 -6.91
CA VAL A 261 5.56 -3.30 -7.19
C VAL A 261 5.13 -1.94 -6.63
N TRP A 262 3.85 -1.59 -6.74
CA TRP A 262 3.31 -0.38 -6.16
C TRP A 262 3.39 -0.41 -4.62
N LEU A 263 3.02 -1.51 -3.96
CA LEU A 263 3.15 -1.64 -2.50
C LEU A 263 4.60 -1.45 -2.04
N GLN A 264 5.58 -2.02 -2.75
CA GLN A 264 7.00 -1.79 -2.45
C GLN A 264 7.39 -0.31 -2.56
N ARG A 265 6.90 0.39 -3.59
CA ARG A 265 7.15 1.83 -3.76
C ARG A 265 6.47 2.66 -2.68
N PHE A 266 5.24 2.32 -2.33
CA PHE A 266 4.51 2.99 -1.25
C PHE A 266 5.26 2.82 0.08
N HIS A 267 5.70 1.60 0.41
CA HIS A 267 6.56 1.35 1.56
C HIS A 267 7.83 2.20 1.54
N ALA A 268 8.54 2.25 0.41
CA ALA A 268 9.78 3.01 0.28
C ALA A 268 9.58 4.51 0.52
N VAL A 269 8.49 5.09 0.00
CA VAL A 269 8.12 6.49 0.25
C VAL A 269 7.79 6.72 1.71
N LEU A 270 7.01 5.83 2.34
CA LEU A 270 6.71 5.93 3.78
C LEU A 270 7.97 5.80 4.64
N LEU A 271 8.88 4.89 4.30
CA LEU A 271 10.16 4.74 4.99
C LEU A 271 11.03 6.00 4.85
N ALA A 272 11.10 6.59 3.66
CA ALA A 272 11.81 7.85 3.44
C ALA A 272 11.23 8.99 4.29
N LYS A 273 9.90 9.12 4.27
CA LYS A 273 9.17 10.13 5.04
C LYS A 273 9.32 9.93 6.55
N PHE A 274 9.17 8.69 7.03
CA PHE A 274 9.37 8.31 8.43
C PHE A 274 10.80 8.64 8.89
N SER A 275 11.80 8.23 8.11
CA SER A 275 13.21 8.48 8.43
C SER A 275 13.53 9.97 8.48
N PHE A 276 12.87 10.77 7.63
CA PHE A 276 13.00 12.22 7.64
C PHE A 276 12.28 12.84 8.85
N TYR A 277 10.99 12.56 9.07
CA TYR A 277 10.17 13.22 10.11
C TYR A 277 10.59 12.87 11.54
N PHE A 278 11.21 11.69 11.71
CA PHE A 278 11.72 11.22 12.99
C PHE A 278 13.24 11.17 13.03
N HIS A 279 13.92 11.93 12.17
CA HIS A 279 15.38 11.93 12.07
C HIS A 279 16.06 12.15 13.43
N GLU A 280 15.57 13.09 14.24
CA GLU A 280 16.12 13.35 15.58
C GLU A 280 15.96 12.16 16.54
N ALA A 281 14.82 11.50 16.53
CA ALA A 281 14.58 10.34 17.38
C ALA A 281 15.47 9.16 16.97
N LEU A 282 15.65 8.96 15.66
CA LEU A 282 16.48 7.90 15.08
C LEU A 282 17.97 8.16 15.28
N SER A 283 18.42 9.41 15.12
CA SER A 283 19.84 9.79 15.30
C SER A 283 20.31 9.63 16.75
N ARG A 284 19.41 9.82 17.72
CA ARG A 284 19.70 9.55 19.15
C ARG A 284 19.87 8.07 19.48
N GLN A 285 19.36 7.18 18.62
CA GLN A 285 19.38 5.72 18.83
C GLN A 285 20.38 5.00 17.92
N THR A 286 21.12 5.74 17.10
CA THR A 286 22.06 5.20 16.11
C THR A 286 23.35 6.02 16.10
N THR A 287 24.41 5.54 15.45
CA THR A 287 25.61 6.36 15.25
C THR A 287 25.41 7.36 14.10
N PRO A 288 26.12 8.49 14.05
CA PRO A 288 26.06 9.41 12.92
C PRO A 288 26.45 8.79 11.57
N ALA A 289 27.26 7.73 11.56
CA ALA A 289 27.60 6.99 10.33
C ALA A 289 26.44 6.10 9.88
N ASP A 290 25.80 5.39 10.81
CA ASP A 290 24.64 4.55 10.54
C ASP A 290 23.45 5.39 10.09
N MET A 291 23.20 6.54 10.74
CA MET A 291 22.11 7.44 10.39
C MET A 291 22.26 7.97 8.95
N ARG A 292 23.47 8.39 8.57
CA ARG A 292 23.75 8.80 7.18
C ARG A 292 23.54 7.67 6.18
N THR A 293 23.92 6.44 6.55
CA THR A 293 23.71 5.26 5.70
C THR A 293 22.23 4.92 5.58
N LEU A 294 21.47 5.04 6.68
CA LEU A 294 20.03 4.81 6.71
C LEU A 294 19.32 5.79 5.78
N THR A 295 19.57 7.09 5.92
CA THR A 295 18.94 8.13 5.10
C THR A 295 19.33 7.99 3.62
N ALA A 296 20.59 7.70 3.32
CA ALA A 296 21.06 7.54 1.94
C ALA A 296 20.45 6.33 1.21
N ARG A 297 19.94 5.33 1.94
CA ARG A 297 19.23 4.17 1.37
C ARG A 297 17.75 4.43 1.12
N THR A 298 17.21 5.54 1.63
CA THR A 298 15.81 5.89 1.42
C THR A 298 15.59 6.44 0.01
N THR A 299 14.40 6.19 -0.54
CA THR A 299 14.02 6.67 -1.87
C THR A 299 12.70 7.44 -1.76
N PRO A 300 12.72 8.79 -1.80
CA PRO A 300 13.88 9.68 -2.02
C PRO A 300 14.70 9.96 -0.74
N ASP A 301 16.00 10.25 -0.90
CA ASP A 301 16.87 10.72 0.19
C ASP A 301 16.62 12.22 0.48
N TYR A 302 15.64 12.52 1.33
CA TYR A 302 15.31 13.90 1.72
C TYR A 302 16.46 14.59 2.45
N TYR A 303 17.16 13.88 3.34
CA TYR A 303 18.25 14.43 4.12
C TYR A 303 19.41 14.87 3.22
N GLY A 304 19.82 14.00 2.28
CA GLY A 304 20.86 14.30 1.31
C GLY A 304 20.48 15.43 0.36
N LYS A 305 19.22 15.46 -0.11
CA LYS A 305 18.70 16.56 -0.94
C LYS A 305 18.76 17.91 -0.23
N ILE A 306 18.27 18.00 1.01
CA ILE A 306 18.28 19.24 1.80
C ILE A 306 19.72 19.65 2.14
N SER A 307 20.57 18.70 2.55
CA SER A 307 21.99 18.98 2.83
C SER A 307 22.73 19.48 1.60
N GLY A 308 22.43 18.92 0.42
CA GLY A 308 22.96 19.39 -0.86
C GLY A 308 22.49 20.79 -1.23
N PHE A 309 21.21 21.09 -0.99
CA PHE A 309 20.63 22.42 -1.18
C PHE A 309 21.30 23.47 -0.29
N ILE A 310 21.45 23.19 1.01
CA ILE A 310 22.12 24.08 1.98
C ILE A 310 23.52 24.46 1.48
N ARG A 311 24.34 23.47 1.11
CA ARG A 311 25.70 23.71 0.60
C ARG A 311 25.74 24.47 -0.72
N ARG A 312 24.75 24.27 -1.60
CA ARG A 312 24.72 24.89 -2.93
C ARG A 312 24.26 26.34 -2.89
N HIS A 313 23.31 26.66 -2.02
CA HIS A 313 22.66 27.97 -1.97
C HIS A 313 23.07 28.82 -0.78
N ASP A 314 23.92 28.28 0.10
CA ASP A 314 24.38 28.93 1.34
C ASP A 314 23.21 29.34 2.24
N ALA A 315 22.28 28.39 2.43
CA ALA A 315 21.19 28.57 3.37
C ALA A 315 21.72 28.40 4.80
N SER A 316 21.37 29.31 5.71
CA SER A 316 21.81 29.21 7.10
C SER A 316 21.13 28.06 7.82
N ASN A 317 19.87 27.79 7.50
CA ASN A 317 19.13 26.67 8.08
C ASN A 317 17.96 26.20 7.21
N VAL A 318 17.68 24.89 7.23
CA VAL A 318 16.42 24.31 6.76
C VAL A 318 15.79 23.48 7.87
N SER A 319 14.56 23.80 8.26
CA SER A 319 13.81 23.09 9.30
C SER A 319 12.47 22.58 8.81
N LEU A 320 12.07 21.42 9.31
CA LEU A 320 10.68 20.96 9.27
C LEU A 320 10.04 21.26 10.62
N VAL A 321 9.01 22.10 10.62
CA VAL A 321 8.28 22.54 11.81
C VAL A 321 7.00 21.73 11.94
N PHE A 322 6.76 21.16 13.11
CA PHE A 322 5.48 20.55 13.44
C PHE A 322 4.60 21.55 14.18
N ASP A 323 3.34 21.70 13.77
CA ASP A 323 2.34 22.54 14.42
C ASP A 323 1.49 21.69 15.34
N ASN A 324 1.77 21.78 16.64
CA ASN A 324 1.09 21.01 17.67
C ASN A 324 -0.18 21.68 18.22
N ARG A 325 -0.64 22.80 17.63
CA ARG A 325 -1.84 23.49 18.14
C ARG A 325 -3.06 22.57 18.04
N GLY A 326 -3.80 22.46 19.14
CA GLY A 326 -5.00 21.61 19.23
C GLY A 326 -4.72 20.13 19.52
N SER A 327 -3.47 19.71 19.68
CA SER A 327 -3.12 18.35 20.08
C SER A 327 -2.77 18.29 21.57
N GLU A 328 -3.73 17.81 22.37
CA GLU A 328 -3.56 17.57 23.81
C GLU A 328 -2.69 16.34 24.10
N SER A 329 -2.53 15.46 23.11
CA SER A 329 -1.86 14.16 23.26
C SER A 329 -0.34 14.19 22.98
N PHE A 330 0.19 15.34 22.60
CA PHE A 330 1.59 15.46 22.22
C PHE A 330 2.53 15.49 23.43
N GLN A 331 3.57 14.65 23.38
CA GLN A 331 4.50 14.45 24.50
C GLN A 331 5.97 14.76 24.14
N GLY A 332 6.23 15.25 22.93
CA GLY A 332 7.57 15.56 22.41
C GLY A 332 8.14 14.48 21.48
N HIS A 333 9.45 14.53 21.23
CA HIS A 333 10.16 13.65 20.28
C HIS A 333 10.22 12.18 20.72
N GLY A 334 9.93 11.26 19.79
CA GLY A 334 10.16 9.82 19.99
C GLY A 334 9.09 9.13 20.83
N TYR A 335 9.46 8.02 21.48
CA TYR A 335 8.55 7.24 22.31
C TYR A 335 8.41 7.82 23.72
N HIS A 336 7.17 7.87 24.19
CA HIS A 336 6.82 8.23 25.55
C HIS A 336 5.91 7.16 26.15
N HIS A 337 6.16 6.80 27.40
CA HIS A 337 5.35 5.81 28.08
C HIS A 337 3.93 6.35 28.34
N PRO A 338 2.84 5.60 28.05
CA PRO A 338 1.47 6.11 28.15
C PRO A 338 1.07 6.64 29.53
N GLN A 339 1.73 6.15 30.59
CA GLN A 339 1.45 6.55 31.97
C GLN A 339 2.35 7.69 32.48
N SER A 340 3.29 8.17 31.67
CA SER A 340 4.13 9.31 32.04
C SER A 340 3.37 10.61 31.83
N TYR A 341 3.07 11.31 32.92
CA TYR A 341 2.52 12.66 32.84
C TYR A 341 3.58 13.64 32.31
N ARG A 342 3.20 14.41 31.29
CA ARG A 342 3.96 15.57 30.81
C ARG A 342 2.99 16.69 30.51
N GLU A 343 3.39 17.91 30.86
CA GLU A 343 2.63 19.09 30.47
C GLU A 343 2.74 19.29 28.95
N ALA A 344 1.60 19.52 28.29
CA ALA A 344 1.57 19.79 26.87
C ALA A 344 2.36 21.08 26.57
N PRO A 345 3.14 21.13 25.47
CA PRO A 345 3.92 22.32 25.13
C PRO A 345 3.03 23.54 24.96
N LYS A 346 3.51 24.69 25.43
CA LYS A 346 2.81 25.99 25.33
C LYS A 346 3.70 27.02 24.63
N GLY A 347 3.07 27.97 23.96
CA GLY A 347 3.76 29.06 23.27
C GLY A 347 4.74 28.55 22.20
N VAL A 348 6.01 28.96 22.31
CA VAL A 348 7.08 28.64 21.35
C VAL A 348 7.34 27.13 21.22
N GLU A 349 7.12 26.38 22.29
CA GLU A 349 7.32 24.93 22.32
C GLU A 349 6.22 24.15 21.58
N GLN A 350 5.13 24.81 21.16
CA GLN A 350 4.11 24.20 20.29
C GLN A 350 4.58 24.02 18.84
N PHE A 351 5.71 24.63 18.48
CA PHE A 351 6.30 24.58 17.16
C PHE A 351 7.72 24.00 17.26
N PRO A 352 7.90 22.70 17.55
CA PRO A 352 9.22 22.09 17.54
C PRO A 352 9.77 21.98 16.10
N ALA A 353 11.09 22.04 15.97
CA ALA A 353 11.79 21.67 14.75
C ALA A 353 11.98 20.15 14.76
N VAL A 354 11.15 19.40 14.03
CA VAL A 354 11.27 17.92 13.97
C VAL A 354 12.48 17.47 13.16
N VAL A 355 12.94 18.36 12.27
CA VAL A 355 14.23 18.28 11.57
C VAL A 355 14.82 19.68 11.54
N SER A 356 16.13 19.80 11.76
CA SER A 356 16.85 21.06 11.60
C SER A 356 18.25 20.78 11.06
N LEU A 357 18.60 21.38 9.92
CA LEU A 357 19.89 21.19 9.24
C LEU A 357 20.55 22.53 8.96
N PRO A 358 21.88 22.64 9.11
CA PRO A 358 22.84 21.53 9.26
C PRO A 358 23.16 21.12 10.71
N SER A 359 22.91 21.98 11.70
CA SER A 359 23.37 21.80 13.09
C SER A 359 22.66 20.68 13.84
N GLY A 360 21.48 20.25 13.40
CA GLY A 360 20.59 19.38 14.18
C GLY A 360 19.75 20.14 15.21
N GLU A 361 20.04 21.43 15.43
CA GLU A 361 19.39 22.26 16.44
C GLU A 361 18.50 23.33 15.81
N ARG A 362 17.43 23.68 16.53
CA ARG A 362 16.50 24.74 16.13
C ARG A 362 17.19 26.11 16.18
N PRO A 363 17.11 26.96 15.14
CA PRO A 363 17.67 28.30 15.17
C PRO A 363 16.83 29.24 16.05
N LEU A 364 17.15 29.29 17.35
CA LEU A 364 16.35 29.96 18.38
C LEU A 364 16.10 31.45 18.10
N THR A 365 17.09 32.17 17.57
CA THR A 365 16.99 33.60 17.24
C THR A 365 15.98 33.89 16.14
N HIS A 366 15.79 32.96 15.21
CA HIS A 366 14.87 33.11 14.08
C HIS A 366 13.47 32.56 14.36
N TRP A 367 13.30 31.74 15.39
CA TRP A 367 12.07 31.00 15.62
C TRP A 367 10.83 31.86 15.88
N PRO A 368 10.90 32.99 16.61
CA PRO A 368 9.76 33.90 16.75
C PRO A 368 9.23 34.39 15.40
N ASN A 369 10.11 34.74 14.46
CA ASN A 369 9.74 35.15 13.11
C ASN A 369 9.08 34.01 12.33
N VAL A 370 9.60 32.79 12.46
CA VAL A 370 9.00 31.57 11.85
C VAL A 370 7.57 31.38 12.32
N ILE A 371 7.33 31.40 13.64
CA ILE A 371 6.00 31.22 14.23
C ILE A 371 5.04 32.34 13.80
N MET A 372 5.51 33.59 13.80
CA MET A 372 4.74 34.75 13.33
C MET A 372 4.30 34.56 11.88
N MET A 373 5.22 34.25 10.97
CA MET A 373 4.89 34.03 9.55
C MET A 373 3.94 32.84 9.34
N MET A 374 4.11 31.74 10.08
CA MET A 374 3.19 30.59 10.03
C MET A 374 1.76 30.96 10.43
N SER A 375 1.60 31.96 11.29
CA SER A 375 0.31 32.47 11.76
C SER A 375 -0.26 33.52 10.80
N ASP A 376 0.53 34.54 10.45
CA ASP A 376 0.10 35.67 9.61
C ASP A 376 -0.21 35.24 8.17
N ARG A 377 0.53 34.25 7.66
CA ARG A 377 0.39 33.73 6.29
C ARG A 377 -0.29 32.37 6.25
N ALA A 378 -1.04 32.01 7.30
CA ALA A 378 -1.70 30.71 7.43
C ALA A 378 -2.66 30.42 6.25
N ALA A 379 -3.42 31.42 5.79
CA ALA A 379 -4.36 31.25 4.67
C ALA A 379 -3.66 30.82 3.38
N GLU A 380 -2.47 31.37 3.10
CA GLU A 380 -1.68 31.01 1.93
C GLU A 380 -0.99 29.67 2.11
N LEU A 381 -0.40 29.41 3.29
CA LEU A 381 0.24 28.13 3.57
C LEU A 381 -0.76 26.96 3.55
N ASN A 382 -2.01 27.17 3.98
CA ASN A 382 -3.08 26.16 3.95
C ASN A 382 -3.55 25.79 2.54
N THR A 383 -3.10 26.49 1.49
CA THR A 383 -3.32 26.06 0.10
C THR A 383 -2.44 24.86 -0.30
N LEU A 384 -1.41 24.54 0.50
CA LEU A 384 -0.45 23.42 0.39
C LEU A 384 0.47 23.45 -0.84
N ASP A 385 0.29 24.35 -1.80
CA ASP A 385 1.10 24.48 -3.02
C ASP A 385 1.85 25.82 -3.15
N LYS A 386 1.57 26.77 -2.26
CA LYS A 386 2.27 28.05 -2.22
C LYS A 386 3.57 27.98 -1.43
N VAL A 387 4.53 28.76 -1.91
CA VAL A 387 5.74 29.13 -1.18
C VAL A 387 5.57 30.59 -0.77
N VAL A 388 5.69 30.87 0.52
CA VAL A 388 5.62 32.22 1.08
C VAL A 388 7.05 32.69 1.34
N GLN A 389 7.37 33.91 0.94
CA GLN A 389 8.66 34.55 1.20
C GLN A 389 8.46 35.76 2.12
N PHE A 390 9.45 36.00 2.97
CA PHE A 390 9.50 37.19 3.82
C PHE A 390 10.95 37.58 4.08
N TYR A 391 11.23 38.88 4.06
CA TYR A 391 12.53 39.42 4.45
C TYR A 391 12.34 40.30 5.69
N ASP A 392 13.11 40.03 6.74
CA ASP A 392 13.14 40.84 7.95
C ASP A 392 14.40 41.71 7.95
N ASP A 393 14.19 43.04 7.86
CA ASP A 393 15.27 44.01 7.85
C ASP A 393 15.94 44.17 9.23
N LYS A 394 15.26 43.83 10.34
CA LYS A 394 15.86 43.96 11.69
C LYS A 394 16.92 42.89 11.95
N VAL A 395 16.67 41.67 11.49
CA VAL A 395 17.61 40.54 11.61
C VAL A 395 18.35 40.26 10.30
N GLN A 396 18.15 41.12 9.29
CA GLN A 396 18.78 41.02 7.96
C GLN A 396 18.69 39.61 7.39
N SER A 397 17.52 38.97 7.44
CA SER A 397 17.35 37.55 7.08
C SER A 397 16.15 37.33 6.18
N THR A 398 16.26 36.36 5.27
CA THR A 398 15.18 35.95 4.38
C THR A 398 14.65 34.57 4.73
N TYR A 399 13.34 34.42 4.69
CA TYR A 399 12.62 33.21 5.01
C TYR A 399 11.78 32.76 3.82
N TYR A 400 11.80 31.45 3.55
CA TYR A 400 10.87 30.80 2.62
C TYR A 400 10.15 29.67 3.34
N LEU A 401 8.82 29.64 3.23
CA LEU A 401 7.97 28.67 3.91
C LEU A 401 7.09 27.95 2.90
N SER A 402 6.96 26.63 3.04
CA SER A 402 6.01 25.81 2.26
C SER A 402 5.39 24.76 3.17
N ARG A 403 4.12 24.42 2.93
CA ARG A 403 3.37 23.48 3.77
C ARG A 403 3.12 22.17 3.01
N PRO A 404 3.94 21.11 3.23
CA PRO A 404 3.68 19.79 2.66
C PRO A 404 2.37 19.17 3.14
N GLU A 405 2.03 19.38 4.41
CA GLU A 405 0.89 18.76 5.10
C GLU A 405 0.30 19.71 6.15
N PRO A 406 -0.97 19.51 6.59
CA PRO A 406 -1.63 20.43 7.51
C PRO A 406 -0.80 20.78 8.76
N HIS A 407 -0.15 19.79 9.37
CA HIS A 407 0.63 19.96 10.61
C HIS A 407 2.13 20.20 10.40
N PHE A 408 2.62 20.24 9.15
CA PHE A 408 4.05 20.36 8.88
C PHE A 408 4.37 21.51 7.95
N THR A 409 5.28 22.39 8.38
CA THR A 409 5.76 23.52 7.56
C THR A 409 7.27 23.40 7.36
N LEU A 410 7.71 23.34 6.10
CA LEU A 410 9.11 23.38 5.72
C LEU A 410 9.57 24.84 5.62
N VAL A 411 10.70 25.15 6.25
CA VAL A 411 11.24 26.52 6.38
C VAL A 411 12.69 26.53 5.93
N VAL A 412 13.04 27.48 5.06
CA VAL A 412 14.40 27.78 4.64
C VAL A 412 14.75 29.18 5.12
N ILE A 413 15.91 29.33 5.76
CA ILE A 413 16.42 30.59 6.29
C ILE A 413 17.73 30.91 5.56
N PHE A 414 17.86 32.17 5.16
CA PHE A 414 19.09 32.74 4.62
C PHE A 414 19.49 33.96 5.43
N ASP A 415 20.79 34.09 5.66
CA ASP A 415 21.36 35.32 6.18
C ASP A 415 21.53 36.29 5.00
N GLY A 416 20.97 37.48 5.13
CA GLY A 416 20.88 38.48 4.07
C GLY A 416 19.60 38.41 3.24
N ARG A 417 19.49 39.35 2.30
CA ARG A 417 18.33 39.52 1.42
C ARG A 417 18.39 38.59 0.22
N LYS A 418 17.34 37.78 0.02
CA LYS A 418 17.12 36.97 -1.19
C LYS A 418 15.89 37.46 -1.94
N SER A 419 15.89 37.24 -3.26
CA SER A 419 14.82 37.69 -4.14
C SER A 419 13.61 36.75 -4.06
N GLU A 420 12.40 37.30 -3.96
CA GLU A 420 11.16 36.54 -4.10
C GLU A 420 11.06 35.81 -5.46
N LYS A 421 11.74 36.33 -6.49
CA LYS A 421 11.79 35.74 -7.83
C LYS A 421 12.83 34.63 -7.97
N ASP A 422 13.46 34.18 -6.88
CA ASP A 422 14.40 33.06 -6.95
C ASP A 422 13.64 31.74 -7.19
N GLN A 423 13.56 31.40 -8.47
CA GLN A 423 12.84 30.22 -8.95
C GLN A 423 13.48 28.92 -8.45
N HIS A 424 14.79 28.90 -8.17
CA HIS A 424 15.47 27.69 -7.72
C HIS A 424 15.07 27.32 -6.28
N ILE A 425 14.99 28.32 -5.38
CA ILE A 425 14.54 28.12 -4.00
C ILE A 425 13.07 27.67 -3.98
N THR A 426 12.23 28.35 -4.77
CA THR A 426 10.80 28.04 -4.87
C THR A 426 10.56 26.64 -5.44
N ALA A 427 11.25 26.28 -6.52
CA ALA A 427 11.14 24.96 -7.14
C ALA A 427 11.61 23.84 -6.19
N PHE A 428 12.69 24.07 -5.45
CA PHE A 428 13.17 23.11 -4.44
C PHE A 428 12.12 22.87 -3.35
N LEU A 429 11.55 23.94 -2.77
CA LEU A 429 10.51 23.81 -1.75
C LEU A 429 9.27 23.10 -2.29
N GLN A 430 8.86 23.42 -3.51
CA GLN A 430 7.73 22.74 -4.17
C GLN A 430 8.02 21.26 -4.44
N GLU A 431 9.23 20.90 -4.85
CA GLU A 431 9.65 19.51 -5.08
C GLU A 431 9.57 18.70 -3.78
N ILE A 432 10.20 19.19 -2.71
CA ILE A 432 10.21 18.51 -1.41
C ILE A 432 8.79 18.43 -0.85
N SER A 433 8.05 19.55 -0.85
CA SER A 433 6.67 19.57 -0.33
C SER A 433 5.76 18.63 -1.11
N SER A 434 5.82 18.62 -2.44
CA SER A 434 5.04 17.72 -3.29
C SER A 434 5.38 16.25 -3.04
N SER A 435 6.68 15.94 -2.85
CA SER A 435 7.13 14.59 -2.59
C SER A 435 6.69 14.06 -1.21
N LEU A 436 6.53 14.93 -0.22
CA LEU A 436 6.11 14.58 1.14
C LEU A 436 4.59 14.40 1.30
N ARG A 437 3.78 14.83 0.31
CA ARG A 437 2.32 14.71 0.37
C ARG A 437 1.86 13.26 0.37
N ASN A 438 0.85 12.99 1.21
CA ASN A 438 0.19 11.68 1.33
C ASN A 438 -0.49 11.20 0.04
N SER A 439 -0.78 12.10 -0.91
CA SER A 439 -1.38 11.74 -2.20
C SER A 439 -0.35 11.23 -3.20
N LYS A 440 0.94 11.48 -2.96
CA LYS A 440 2.00 11.12 -3.90
C LYS A 440 2.08 9.62 -4.17
N PRO A 441 2.06 8.72 -3.16
CA PRO A 441 2.03 7.27 -3.42
C PRO A 441 0.82 6.83 -4.23
N PHE A 442 -0.33 7.50 -4.09
CA PHE A 442 -1.56 7.12 -4.79
C PHE A 442 -1.57 7.57 -6.26
N SER A 443 -0.88 8.68 -6.57
CA SER A 443 -0.72 9.16 -7.95
C SER A 443 0.01 8.15 -8.87
N ILE A 444 0.85 7.29 -8.28
CA ILE A 444 1.66 6.29 -8.99
C ILE A 444 1.04 4.88 -8.96
N LEU A 445 -0.19 4.74 -8.45
CA LEU A 445 -0.89 3.46 -8.34
C LEU A 445 -1.18 2.84 -9.72
N LYS A 446 -1.58 3.66 -10.69
CA LYS A 446 -1.89 3.22 -12.05
C LYS A 446 -0.61 2.83 -12.82
N PRO A 447 -0.60 1.70 -13.56
CA PRO A 447 0.50 1.35 -14.44
C PRO A 447 0.81 2.45 -15.45
N GLY A 448 2.11 2.74 -15.65
CA GLY A 448 2.56 3.78 -16.58
C GLY A 448 2.46 5.21 -16.06
N SER A 449 1.92 5.45 -14.86
CA SER A 449 2.05 6.74 -14.19
C SER A 449 3.52 7.07 -13.96
N LYS A 450 3.96 8.25 -14.41
CA LYS A 450 5.28 8.78 -14.08
C LYS A 450 5.22 9.31 -12.65
N GLY A 451 6.02 8.69 -11.76
CA GLY A 451 6.19 9.10 -10.37
C GLY A 451 7.13 10.27 -10.23
#